data_AF-A0A2E7MYA4-F1
#
_entry.id   AF-A0A2E7MYA4-F1
#
_cell.length_a   1.000
_cell.length_b   1.000
_cell.length_c   1.000
_cell.angle_alpha   90.00
_cell.angle_beta   90.00
_cell.angle_gamma   90.00
#
_symmetry.space_group_name_H-M   'P 1'
#
loop_
_entity.id
_entity.type
_entity.pdbx_description
1 polymer ?
#
loop_
_entity_poly.entity_id
_entity_poly.type
_entity_poly.pdbx_seq_one_letter_code
_entity_poly.pdbx_strand_id
1 'polypeptide(L)' 'MLKPAYCDRIAHAIREELVKSDPLGIIGLVGPIEWDLNSEGSFMSTKKTMEVTDMNGKTYTVTIEEK' A
#
# COMPACT_ATOMS: atom_id res chain seq x y z
N MET A 1 -20.69 -18.76 2.16
CA MET A 1 -20.11 -18.06 0.99
C MET A 1 -19.05 -17.11 1.52
N LEU A 2 -17.79 -17.24 1.11
CA LEU A 2 -16.73 -16.31 1.51
C LEU A 2 -17.01 -14.95 0.85
N LYS A 3 -16.87 -13.85 1.59
CA LYS A 3 -16.92 -12.49 1.01
C LYS A 3 -15.53 -12.13 0.49
N PRO A 4 -15.41 -11.45 -0.66
CA PRO A 4 -14.10 -11.02 -1.15
C PRO A 4 -13.51 -9.93 -0.24
N ALA A 5 -12.21 -10.04 0.03
CA ALA A 5 -11.42 -9.00 0.67
C ALA A 5 -11.09 -7.91 -0.36
N TYR A 6 -11.27 -6.64 0.00
CA TYR A 6 -11.02 -5.48 -0.89
C TYR A 6 -9.66 -4.82 -0.63
N CYS A 7 -8.69 -5.56 -0.10
CA CYS A 7 -7.39 -5.02 0.29
C CYS A 7 -6.64 -4.36 -0.88
N ASP A 8 -6.77 -4.91 -2.08
CA ASP A 8 -6.24 -4.36 -3.34
C ASP A 8 -6.87 -2.99 -3.67
N ARG A 9 -8.20 -2.90 -3.61
CA ARG A 9 -8.93 -1.65 -3.91
C ARG A 9 -8.64 -0.57 -2.88
N ILE A 10 -8.53 -0.94 -1.60
CA ILE A 10 -8.21 -0.01 -0.50
C ILE A 10 -6.77 0.48 -0.65
N ALA A 11 -5.79 -0.41 -0.89
CA ALA A 11 -4.41 -0.01 -1.12
C ALA A 11 -4.27 0.93 -2.33
N HIS A 12 -5.01 0.65 -3.41
CA HIS A 12 -5.03 1.51 -4.59
C HIS A 12 -5.56 2.91 -4.28
N ALA A 13 -6.69 3.02 -3.57
CA ALA A 13 -7.26 4.32 -3.16
C ALA A 13 -6.28 5.13 -2.30
N ILE A 14 -5.65 4.48 -1.31
CA ILE A 14 -4.68 5.15 -0.43
C ILE A 14 -3.51 5.68 -1.26
N ARG A 15 -2.92 4.84 -2.12
CA ARG A 15 -1.79 5.24 -2.95
C ARG A 15 -2.16 6.40 -3.88
N GLU A 16 -3.32 6.32 -4.52
CA GLU A 16 -3.82 7.33 -5.44
C GLU A 16 -3.95 8.70 -4.75
N GLU A 17 -4.52 8.73 -3.55
CA GLU A 17 -4.67 9.96 -2.78
C GLU A 17 -3.33 10.52 -2.29
N LEU A 18 -2.44 9.68 -1.78
CA LEU A 18 -1.10 10.09 -1.35
C LEU A 18 -0.26 10.70 -2.48
N VAL A 19 -0.47 10.25 -3.72
CA VAL A 19 0.23 10.79 -4.90
C VAL A 19 -0.41 12.09 -5.40
N LYS A 20 -1.75 12.19 -5.35
CA LYS A 20 -2.48 13.33 -5.91
C LYS A 20 -2.43 14.58 -5.04
N SER A 21 -2.50 14.43 -3.73
CA SER A 21 -2.77 15.55 -2.83
C SER A 21 -1.97 15.44 -1.54
N ASP A 22 -1.02 16.36 -1.37
CA ASP A 22 -0.33 16.59 -0.11
C ASP A 22 -0.33 18.09 0.24
N PRO A 23 -1.41 18.60 0.84
CA PRO A 23 -1.55 20.02 1.18
C PRO A 23 -0.52 20.51 2.22
N LEU A 24 0.06 19.59 2.99
CA LEU A 24 1.04 19.91 4.04
C LEU A 24 2.48 19.82 3.55
N GLY A 25 2.73 19.21 2.39
CA GLY A 25 4.07 19.06 1.80
C GLY A 25 4.98 18.11 2.60
N ILE A 26 4.40 17.16 3.33
CA ILE A 26 5.13 16.21 4.18
C ILE A 26 5.42 14.90 3.45
N ILE A 27 4.56 14.50 2.51
CA ILE A 27 4.64 13.24 1.76
C ILE A 27 5.68 13.38 0.65
N GLY A 28 6.65 12.47 0.66
CA GLY A 28 7.65 12.32 -0.37
C GLY A 28 7.24 11.28 -1.42
N LEU A 29 8.14 10.35 -1.73
CA LEU A 29 7.91 9.31 -2.72
C LEU A 29 6.91 8.28 -2.20
N VAL A 30 5.96 7.88 -3.06
CA VAL A 30 5.01 6.80 -2.80
C VAL A 30 5.33 5.64 -3.74
N GLY A 31 5.80 4.54 -3.16
CA GLY A 31 6.18 3.33 -3.86
C GLY A 31 5.02 2.60 -4.53
N PRO A 32 5.30 1.56 -5.33
CA PRO A 32 4.27 0.66 -5.85
C PRO A 32 3.61 -0.14 -4.71
N ILE A 33 2.42 -0.68 -4.99
CA ILE A 33 1.78 -1.64 -4.09
C ILE A 33 2.43 -3.00 -4.31
N GLU A 34 2.98 -3.55 -3.26
CA GLU A 34 3.55 -4.89 -3.22
C GLU A 34 2.50 -5.89 -2.74
N TRP A 35 2.51 -7.04 -3.41
CA TRP A 35 1.62 -8.16 -3.12
C TRP A 35 2.38 -9.18 -2.30
N ASP A 36 1.71 -9.79 -1.33
CA ASP A 36 2.28 -10.89 -0.56
C ASP A 36 2.27 -12.17 -1.41
N LEU A 37 3.36 -12.37 -2.15
CA LEU A 37 3.58 -13.46 -3.07
C LEU A 37 4.77 -14.31 -2.62
N ASN A 38 4.70 -15.62 -2.87
CA ASN A 38 5.85 -16.49 -2.69
C ASN A 38 6.84 -16.35 -3.87
N SER A 39 7.96 -17.08 -3.83
CA SER A 39 8.98 -17.08 -4.89
C SER A 39 8.47 -17.57 -6.26
N GLU A 40 7.33 -18.24 -6.29
CA GLU A 40 6.67 -18.74 -7.52
C GLU A 40 5.57 -17.79 -8.01
N GLY A 41 5.37 -16.65 -7.36
CA GLY A 41 4.32 -15.67 -7.69
C GLY A 41 2.92 -16.04 -7.23
N SER A 42 2.78 -17.10 -6.41
CA SER A 42 1.49 -17.50 -5.83
C SER A 42 1.12 -16.61 -4.65
N PHE A 43 -0.17 -16.29 -4.55
CA PHE A 43 -0.73 -15.46 -3.50
C PHE A 43 -0.63 -16.14 -2.13
N MET A 44 0.00 -15.47 -1.16
CA MET A 44 0.16 -15.98 0.20
C MET A 44 -0.91 -15.48 1.17
N SER A 45 -1.27 -14.19 1.08
CA SER A 45 -2.28 -13.60 1.96
C SER A 45 -2.92 -12.34 1.35
N THR A 46 -3.99 -11.86 1.99
CA THR A 46 -4.69 -10.62 1.60
C THR A 46 -3.81 -9.37 1.75
N LYS A 47 -2.68 -9.48 2.45
CA LYS A 47 -1.74 -8.38 2.74
C LYS A 47 -1.30 -7.63 1.47
N LYS A 48 -1.31 -6.31 1.58
CA LYS A 48 -0.73 -5.36 0.62
C LYS A 48 0.17 -4.40 1.37
N THR A 49 1.34 -4.13 0.83
CA THR A 49 2.29 -3.17 1.40
C THR A 49 2.65 -2.09 0.38
N MET A 50 3.01 -0.91 0.86
CA MET A 50 3.69 0.10 0.05
C MET A 50 4.61 0.93 0.95
N GLU A 51 5.73 1.37 0.39
CA GLU A 51 6.62 2.31 1.06
C GLU A 51 6.21 3.76 0.75
N VAL A 52 6.28 4.60 1.75
CA VAL A 52 6.04 6.05 1.65
C VAL A 52 7.19 6.76 2.34
N THR A 53 7.81 7.75 1.70
CA THR A 53 8.81 8.59 2.36
C THR A 53 8.21 9.90 2.84
N ASP A 54 8.82 10.55 3.83
CA ASP A 54 8.53 11.95 4.15
C ASP A 54 9.51 12.92 3.45
N MET A 55 9.27 14.22 3.63
CA MET A 55 10.14 15.32 3.18
C MET A 55 11.56 15.30 3.79
N ASN A 56 11.80 14.52 4.83
CA ASN A 56 13.11 14.34 5.47
C ASN A 56 13.81 13.05 5.02
N GLY A 57 13.20 12.29 4.09
CA GLY A 57 13.73 11.02 3.60
C GLY A 57 13.52 9.84 4.55
N LYS A 58 12.64 9.95 5.55
CA LYS A 58 12.26 8.81 6.40
C LYS A 58 11.25 7.93 5.69
N THR A 59 11.47 6.62 5.70
CA THR A 59 10.57 5.64 5.07
C THR A 59 9.58 5.05 6.07
N TYR A 60 8.35 4.90 5.63
CA TYR A 60 7.23 4.30 6.35
C TYR A 60 6.65 3.17 5.50
N THR A 61 6.15 2.12 6.16
CA THR A 61 5.42 1.03 5.50
C THR A 61 3.93 1.16 5.81
N VAL A 62 3.11 1.30 4.77
CA VAL A 62 1.65 1.21 4.88
C VAL A 62 1.25 -0.23 4.60
N THR A 63 0.48 -0.85 5.50
CA THR A 63 0.02 -2.25 5.37
C THR A 63 -1.50 -2.32 5.42
N ILE A 64 -2.10 -3.05 4.48
CA ILE A 64 -3.54 -3.35 4.43
C ILE A 64 -3.70 -4.87 4.48
N GLU A 65 -4.54 -5.37 5.38
CA GLU A 65 -4.79 -6.81 5.61
C GLU A 65 -6.22 -7.04 6.12
N GLU A 66 -6.84 -8.15 5.73
CA GLU A 66 -8.16 -8.58 6.23
C GLU A 66 -8.01 -9.38 7.54
N LYS A 67 -8.92 -9.20 8.50
CA LYS A 67 -8.94 -9.89 9.80
C LYS A 67 -10.26 -10.58 10.08
#